data_AF-A0ABD6CQ59-F1
#
_entry.id   AF-A0ABD6CQ59-F1
#
_cell.length_a   1.000
_cell.length_b   1.000
_cell.length_c   1.000
_cell.angle_alpha   90.00
_cell.angle_beta   90.00
_cell.angle_gamma   90.00
#
_symmetry.space_group_name_H-M   'P 1'
#
loop_
_entity.id
_entity.type
_entity.pdbx_description
1 polymer ?
#
loop_
_entity_poly.entity_id
_entity_poly.type
_entity_poly.pdbx_seq_one_letter_code
_entity_poly.pdbx_strand_id
1 'polypeptide(L)'
;MALQLGRTFSDGIRRVLTRTGGALFVALLAIQFLVQTSINTVVLGFVPPEASEQLQGMLGLTLPVSGTVGAVLFLVAFVLSSVYFVGLSRALTRPMDELSTVPAELFTRRIGRATLSMIVGGIVVGISVSIGLAMLFLPGIFLATCFLFFIFEVGVEDRGVVGALKHSWNLSRGNRLKLAVVVILAGVIGGVVGAVGALFDLASSPVVAELVTNTLSSLLFVVLYGIMAAAYLQVRNDADDGFSGSETAGTAGSGVGTEGL
;
A
#
# COMPACT_ATOMS: atom_id res chain seq x y z
N MET A 1 -2.89 2.65 -24.58
CA MET A 1 -2.23 1.34 -24.76
C MET A 1 -2.49 0.48 -23.53
N ALA A 2 -2.20 -0.82 -23.54
CA ALA A 2 -2.63 -1.73 -22.48
C ALA A 2 -1.51 -1.95 -21.44
N LEU A 3 -1.82 -1.96 -20.14
CA LEU A 3 -0.86 -2.16 -19.04
C LEU A 3 0.09 -3.34 -19.29
N GLN A 4 1.39 -3.09 -19.25
CA GLN A 4 2.42 -4.06 -19.60
C GLN A 4 2.94 -4.71 -18.32
N LEU A 5 2.27 -5.77 -17.87
CA LEU A 5 2.56 -6.49 -16.62
C LEU A 5 4.06 -6.80 -16.46
N GLY A 6 4.74 -7.27 -17.51
CA GLY A 6 6.17 -7.56 -17.44
C GLY A 6 7.04 -6.35 -17.05
N ARG A 7 6.76 -5.16 -17.60
CA ARG A 7 7.46 -3.92 -17.24
C ARG A 7 7.07 -3.46 -15.85
N THR A 8 5.78 -3.51 -15.52
CA THR A 8 5.28 -3.16 -14.18
C THR A 8 5.97 -3.96 -13.07
N PHE A 9 6.15 -5.26 -13.27
CA PHE A 9 6.82 -6.13 -12.32
C PHE A 9 8.32 -5.83 -12.23
N SER A 10 9.01 -5.69 -13.38
CA SER A 10 10.44 -5.38 -13.39
C SER A 10 10.75 -4.03 -12.76
N ASP A 11 9.99 -3.00 -13.12
CA ASP A 11 10.15 -1.65 -12.60
C ASP A 11 9.79 -1.59 -11.12
N GLY A 12 8.74 -2.29 -10.70
CA GLY A 12 8.36 -2.40 -9.30
C GLY A 12 9.46 -3.02 -8.43
N ILE A 13 10.05 -4.13 -8.88
CA ILE A 13 11.18 -4.78 -8.18
C ILE A 13 12.40 -3.85 -8.14
N ARG A 14 12.73 -3.20 -9.26
CA ARG A 14 13.86 -2.25 -9.32
C ARG A 14 13.68 -1.08 -8.36
N ARG A 15 12.47 -0.53 -8.22
CA ARG A 15 12.18 0.56 -7.27
C ARG A 15 12.47 0.14 -5.83
N VAL A 16 12.15 -1.10 -5.48
CA VAL A 16 12.32 -1.64 -4.12
C VAL A 16 13.78 -1.97 -3.81
N LEU A 17 14.57 -2.37 -4.80
CA LEU A 17 16.00 -2.64 -4.66
C LEU A 17 16.87 -1.37 -4.53
N THR A 18 16.27 -0.18 -4.49
CA THR A 18 16.99 1.09 -4.27
C THR A 18 17.30 1.32 -2.77
N ARG A 19 18.19 2.28 -2.47
CA ARG A 19 18.45 2.70 -1.07
C ARG A 19 17.17 3.18 -0.37
N THR A 20 16.30 3.91 -1.09
CA THR A 20 15.00 4.33 -0.54
C THR A 20 14.12 3.13 -0.24
N GLY A 21 14.03 2.14 -1.14
CA GLY A 21 13.28 0.91 -0.91
C GLY A 21 13.79 0.12 0.31
N GLY A 22 15.11 0.03 0.49
CA GLY A 22 15.73 -0.57 1.68
C GLY A 22 15.41 0.19 2.97
N ALA A 23 15.49 1.53 2.96
CA ALA A 23 15.14 2.35 4.12
C ALA A 23 13.65 2.21 4.49
N LEU A 24 12.76 2.16 3.48
CA LEU A 24 11.34 1.94 3.67
C LEU A 24 11.05 0.54 4.22
N PHE A 25 11.77 -0.49 3.76
CA PHE A 25 11.67 -1.83 4.32
C PHE A 25 12.05 -1.87 5.81
N VAL A 26 13.17 -1.25 6.20
CA VAL A 26 13.59 -1.19 7.61
C VAL A 26 12.58 -0.42 8.45
N ALA A 27 12.07 0.71 7.93
CA ALA A 27 11.03 1.49 8.61
C ALA A 27 9.74 0.69 8.78
N LEU A 28 9.30 -0.03 7.75
CA LEU A 28 8.12 -0.89 7.81
C LEU A 28 8.28 -1.99 8.85
N LEU A 29 9.43 -2.65 8.87
CA LEU A 29 9.73 -3.72 9.80
C LEU A 29 9.69 -3.19 11.25
N ALA A 30 10.32 -2.04 11.51
CA ALA A 30 10.28 -1.39 12.82
C ALA A 30 8.85 -1.03 13.26
N ILE A 31 8.04 -0.48 12.35
CA ILE A 31 6.64 -0.15 12.61
C ILE A 31 5.83 -1.41 12.89
N GLN A 32 6.01 -2.49 12.11
CA GLN A 32 5.31 -3.75 12.34
C GLN A 32 5.63 -4.35 13.70
N PHE A 33 6.90 -4.40 14.09
CA PHE A 33 7.27 -4.87 15.44
C PHE A 33 6.68 -3.98 16.53
N LEU A 34 6.70 -2.65 16.36
CA LEU A 34 6.10 -1.74 17.33
C LEU A 34 4.59 -1.99 17.48
N VAL A 35 3.87 -2.16 16.37
CA VAL A 35 2.43 -2.47 16.38
C VAL A 35 2.18 -3.81 17.06
N GLN A 36 2.87 -4.87 16.64
CA GLN A 36 2.70 -6.22 17.19
C GLN A 36 2.97 -6.28 18.69
N THR A 37 4.13 -5.79 19.13
CA THR A 37 4.51 -5.79 20.54
C THR A 37 3.55 -4.96 21.39
N SER A 38 3.06 -3.83 20.85
CA SER A 38 2.04 -3.01 21.52
C SER A 38 0.72 -3.77 21.67
N ILE A 39 0.24 -4.43 20.62
CA ILE A 39 -0.99 -5.26 20.66
C ILE A 39 -0.83 -6.37 21.69
N ASN A 40 0.26 -7.14 21.64
CA ASN A 40 0.49 -8.25 22.57
C ASN A 40 0.51 -7.75 24.03
N THR A 41 1.10 -6.58 24.27
CA THR A 41 1.14 -5.95 25.60
C THR A 41 -0.24 -5.48 26.08
N VAL A 42 -1.04 -4.91 25.18
CA VAL A 42 -2.43 -4.53 25.46
C VAL A 42 -3.23 -5.76 25.87
N VAL A 43 -3.18 -6.82 25.06
CA VAL A 43 -3.92 -8.06 25.31
C VAL A 43 -3.57 -8.62 26.69
N LEU A 44 -2.28 -8.75 27.03
CA LEU A 44 -1.87 -9.24 28.35
C LEU A 44 -2.31 -8.32 29.49
N GLY A 45 -2.28 -7.00 29.29
CA GLY A 45 -2.62 -6.04 30.33
C GLY A 45 -4.12 -5.96 30.67
N PHE A 46 -5.00 -6.49 29.82
CA PHE A 46 -6.46 -6.49 30.02
C PHE A 46 -7.07 -7.88 30.23
N VAL A 47 -6.24 -8.92 30.27
CA VAL A 47 -6.67 -10.32 30.48
C VAL A 47 -6.46 -10.71 31.96
N PRO A 48 -7.31 -11.58 32.54
CA PRO A 48 -7.13 -12.06 33.91
C PRO A 48 -5.76 -12.71 34.15
N PRO A 49 -5.19 -12.64 35.37
CA PRO A 49 -3.85 -13.15 35.66
C PRO A 49 -3.65 -14.62 35.30
N GLU A 50 -4.67 -15.45 35.51
CA GLU A 50 -4.67 -16.89 35.21
C GLU A 50 -4.46 -17.19 33.72
N ALA A 51 -5.01 -16.34 32.84
CA ALA A 51 -4.87 -16.46 31.40
C ALA A 51 -3.61 -15.75 30.87
N SER A 52 -3.01 -14.85 31.66
CA SER A 52 -1.82 -14.08 31.26
C SER A 52 -0.57 -14.95 31.11
N GLU A 53 -0.34 -15.92 32.00
CA GLU A 53 0.81 -16.83 31.91
C GLU A 53 0.70 -17.76 30.70
N GLN A 54 -0.49 -18.28 30.43
CA GLN A 54 -0.75 -19.10 29.25
C GLN A 54 -0.58 -18.29 27.96
N LEU A 55 -1.11 -17.06 27.91
CA LEU A 55 -0.94 -16.19 26.75
C LEU A 55 0.51 -15.74 26.56
N GLN A 56 1.29 -15.49 27.61
CA GLN A 56 2.70 -15.11 27.46
C GLN A 56 3.51 -16.19 26.73
N GLY A 57 3.18 -17.47 26.91
CA GLY A 57 3.81 -18.57 26.19
C GLY A 57 3.35 -18.74 24.74
N MET A 58 2.19 -18.18 24.36
CA MET A 58 1.61 -18.26 23.01
C MET A 58 1.86 -16.98 22.20
N LEU A 59 1.91 -15.83 22.86
CA LEU A 59 2.21 -14.55 22.26
C LEU A 59 3.71 -14.45 22.00
N GLY A 60 4.07 -13.78 20.92
CA GLY A 60 5.46 -13.49 20.60
C GLY A 60 6.05 -12.40 21.51
N LEU A 61 6.74 -11.43 20.92
CA LEU A 61 7.38 -10.34 21.66
C LEU A 61 6.35 -9.43 22.35
N THR A 62 6.63 -9.09 23.61
CA THR A 62 5.83 -8.14 24.42
C THR A 62 6.73 -7.10 25.07
N LEU A 63 6.15 -5.98 25.50
CA LEU A 63 6.86 -4.91 26.20
C LEU A 63 6.60 -5.02 27.71
N PRO A 64 7.61 -4.82 28.57
CA PRO A 64 7.45 -4.83 30.03
C PRO A 64 6.83 -3.52 30.53
N VAL A 65 5.64 -3.19 30.05
CA VAL A 65 4.88 -1.97 30.39
C VAL A 65 3.42 -2.32 30.67
N SER A 66 2.66 -1.38 31.25
CA SER A 66 1.23 -1.61 31.52
C SER A 66 0.41 -1.69 30.23
N GLY A 67 -0.74 -2.39 30.27
CA GLY A 67 -1.66 -2.50 29.13
C GLY A 67 -2.11 -1.13 28.59
N THR A 68 -2.30 -0.15 29.48
CA THR A 68 -2.62 1.24 29.08
C THR A 68 -1.49 1.89 28.29
N VAL A 69 -0.23 1.71 28.70
CA VAL A 69 0.92 2.23 27.96
C VAL A 69 1.03 1.50 26.61
N GLY A 70 0.80 0.18 26.58
CA GLY A 70 0.70 -0.58 25.33
C GLY A 70 -0.36 0.00 24.38
N ALA A 71 -1.53 0.40 24.91
CA ALA A 71 -2.61 0.97 24.10
C ALA A 71 -2.22 2.33 23.51
N VAL A 72 -1.56 3.17 24.29
CA VAL A 72 -1.02 4.46 23.81
C VAL A 72 0.04 4.22 22.73
N LEU A 73 0.97 3.29 22.94
CA LEU A 73 1.98 2.93 21.94
C LEU A 73 1.35 2.39 20.66
N PHE A 74 0.30 1.57 20.77
CA PHE A 74 -0.45 1.10 19.62
C PHE A 74 -1.09 2.25 18.83
N LEU A 75 -1.71 3.22 19.50
CA LEU A 75 -2.28 4.40 18.84
C LEU A 75 -1.21 5.24 18.14
N VAL A 76 -0.05 5.43 18.79
CA VAL A 76 1.10 6.12 18.17
C VAL A 76 1.61 5.35 16.94
N ALA A 77 1.75 4.04 17.06
CA ALA A 77 2.19 3.18 15.96
C ALA A 77 1.19 3.18 14.79
N PHE A 78 -0.11 3.25 15.08
CA PHE A 78 -1.17 3.36 14.08
C PHE A 78 -1.06 4.68 13.29
N VAL A 79 -0.86 5.80 13.97
CA VAL A 79 -0.62 7.10 13.30
C VAL A 79 0.68 7.07 12.50
N LEU A 80 1.76 6.51 13.07
CA LEU A 80 3.04 6.37 12.40
C LEU A 80 2.95 5.50 11.14
N SER A 81 2.13 4.44 11.17
CA SER A 81 1.86 3.59 10.00
C SER A 81 1.19 4.39 8.89
N SER A 82 0.22 5.25 9.22
CA SER A 82 -0.43 6.11 8.23
C SER A 82 0.54 7.13 7.62
N VAL A 83 1.37 7.77 8.44
CA VAL A 83 2.49 8.64 7.99
C VAL A 83 3.43 7.88 7.06
N TYR A 84 3.79 6.65 7.43
CA TYR A 84 4.63 5.78 6.61
C TYR A 84 3.98 5.49 5.25
N PHE A 85 2.69 5.15 5.18
CA PHE A 85 2.02 4.89 3.91
C PHE A 85 1.96 6.13 3.00
N VAL A 86 1.77 7.32 3.57
CA VAL A 86 1.86 8.58 2.81
C VAL A 86 3.28 8.74 2.25
N GLY A 87 4.31 8.60 3.08
CA GLY A 87 5.70 8.69 2.65
C GLY A 87 6.08 7.63 1.61
N LEU A 88 5.62 6.39 1.79
CA LEU A 88 5.85 5.26 0.91
C LEU A 88 5.27 5.52 -0.48
N SER A 89 4.02 6.00 -0.55
CA SER A 89 3.38 6.35 -1.82
C SER A 89 4.17 7.42 -2.57
N ARG A 90 4.52 8.54 -1.90
CA ARG A 90 5.28 9.65 -2.48
C ARG A 90 6.66 9.21 -2.92
N ALA A 91 7.37 8.47 -2.07
CA ALA A 91 8.71 7.99 -2.33
C ALA A 91 8.73 7.07 -3.55
N LEU A 92 7.86 6.06 -3.59
CA LEU A 92 7.86 5.05 -4.65
C LEU A 92 7.20 5.49 -5.94
N THR A 93 6.58 6.66 -6.02
CA THR A 93 6.14 7.25 -7.29
C THR A 93 7.14 8.19 -7.95
N ARG A 94 8.25 8.52 -7.29
CA ARG A 94 9.29 9.39 -7.87
C ARG A 94 10.05 8.73 -9.03
N PRO A 95 10.73 9.52 -9.87
CA PRO A 95 11.68 9.02 -10.86
C PRO A 95 12.76 8.12 -10.23
N MET A 96 13.24 7.11 -10.96
CA MET A 96 14.17 6.10 -10.41
C MET A 96 15.53 6.69 -10.00
N ASP A 97 15.99 7.72 -10.70
CA ASP A 97 17.21 8.48 -10.44
C ASP A 97 17.18 9.18 -9.06
N GLU A 98 16.00 9.60 -8.61
CA GLU A 98 15.80 10.26 -7.32
C GLU A 98 15.65 9.30 -6.13
N LEU A 99 15.42 8.00 -6.38
CA LEU A 99 15.26 6.96 -5.33
C LEU A 99 16.56 6.62 -4.60
N SER A 100 17.67 7.26 -4.97
CA SER A 100 18.93 7.21 -4.24
C SER A 100 18.94 8.07 -2.97
N THR A 101 18.01 9.03 -2.85
CA THR A 101 17.92 9.97 -1.71
C THR A 101 16.51 10.02 -1.13
N VAL A 102 16.41 10.26 0.19
CA VAL A 102 15.14 10.40 0.91
C VAL A 102 15.02 11.84 1.42
N PRO A 103 14.43 12.77 0.64
CA PRO A 103 14.24 14.15 1.08
C PRO A 103 13.19 14.22 2.19
N ALA A 104 13.49 15.03 3.22
CA ALA A 104 12.59 15.26 4.35
C ALA A 104 11.26 15.93 3.94
N GLU A 105 11.22 16.59 2.78
CA GLU A 105 10.00 17.18 2.21
C GLU A 105 8.87 16.16 1.99
N LEU A 106 9.23 14.89 1.74
CA LEU A 106 8.26 13.79 1.59
C LEU A 106 7.39 13.60 2.84
N PHE A 107 7.98 13.87 4.01
CA PHE A 107 7.37 13.66 5.32
C PHE A 107 6.92 14.96 6.01
N THR A 108 7.16 16.13 5.41
CA THR A 108 6.82 17.43 6.02
C THR A 108 5.72 18.17 5.24
N ARG A 109 5.63 17.99 3.92
CA ARG A 109 4.62 18.69 3.11
C ARG A 109 3.21 18.15 3.37
N ARG A 110 2.35 18.97 4.00
CA ARG A 110 0.90 18.72 4.21
C ARG A 110 0.56 17.38 4.86
N ILE A 111 1.46 16.83 5.67
CA ILE A 111 1.33 15.45 6.16
C ILE A 111 0.07 15.25 7.01
N GLY A 112 -0.34 16.23 7.82
CA GLY A 112 -1.54 16.10 8.66
C GLY A 112 -2.83 15.81 7.87
N ARG A 113 -3.03 16.49 6.74
CA ARG A 113 -4.22 16.28 5.90
C ARG A 113 -4.16 14.95 5.15
N ALA A 114 -2.98 14.60 4.64
CA ALA A 114 -2.75 13.35 3.93
C ALA A 114 -2.91 12.14 4.88
N THR A 115 -2.30 12.19 6.06
CA THR A 115 -2.43 11.18 7.13
C THR A 115 -3.88 11.03 7.57
N LEU A 116 -4.59 12.13 7.84
CA LEU A 116 -6.00 12.04 8.23
C LEU A 116 -6.87 11.41 7.12
N SER A 117 -6.64 11.80 5.88
CA SER A 117 -7.35 11.23 4.72
C SER A 117 -6.97 9.76 4.51
N MET A 118 -5.73 9.38 4.77
CA MET A 118 -5.24 8.01 4.70
C MET A 118 -5.85 7.14 5.79
N ILE A 119 -5.95 7.64 7.03
CA ILE A 119 -6.62 6.94 8.13
C ILE A 119 -8.09 6.71 7.79
N VAL A 120 -8.82 7.80 7.51
CA VAL A 120 -10.28 7.74 7.29
C VAL A 120 -10.60 6.89 6.06
N GLY A 121 -9.94 7.17 4.94
CA GLY A 121 -10.21 6.41 3.72
C GLY A 121 -9.64 4.99 3.75
N GLY A 122 -8.53 4.76 4.44
CA GLY A 122 -8.00 3.41 4.69
C GLY A 122 -8.99 2.56 5.48
N ILE A 123 -9.63 3.11 6.52
CA ILE A 123 -10.69 2.42 7.28
C ILE A 123 -11.89 2.12 6.37
N VAL A 124 -12.37 3.09 5.59
CA VAL A 124 -13.50 2.91 4.68
C VAL A 124 -13.21 1.83 3.63
N VAL A 125 -12.04 1.88 2.99
CA VAL A 125 -11.61 0.89 2.00
C VAL A 125 -11.44 -0.48 2.65
N GLY A 126 -10.80 -0.54 3.82
CA GLY A 126 -10.61 -1.78 4.58
C GLY A 126 -11.93 -2.46 4.88
N ILE A 127 -12.88 -1.74 5.50
CA ILE A 127 -14.22 -2.27 5.81
C ILE A 127 -14.93 -2.72 4.54
N SER A 128 -14.89 -1.92 3.48
CA SER A 128 -15.55 -2.25 2.21
C SER A 128 -14.99 -3.52 1.59
N VAL A 129 -13.67 -3.68 1.55
CA VAL A 129 -13.00 -4.87 1.02
C VAL A 129 -13.26 -6.08 1.90
N SER A 130 -13.22 -5.94 3.24
CA SER A 130 -13.51 -7.02 4.18
C SER A 130 -14.95 -7.53 4.05
N ILE A 131 -15.93 -6.62 4.00
CA ILE A 131 -17.34 -6.98 3.77
C ILE A 131 -17.50 -7.64 2.39
N GLY A 132 -16.86 -7.07 1.37
CA GLY A 132 -16.85 -7.63 0.03
C GLY A 132 -16.36 -9.07 0.03
N LEU A 133 -15.20 -9.33 0.62
CA LEU A 133 -14.58 -10.65 0.70
C LEU A 133 -15.43 -11.64 1.50
N ALA A 134 -16.04 -11.18 2.60
CA ALA A 134 -16.88 -12.00 3.47
C ALA A 134 -18.22 -12.39 2.82
N MET A 135 -18.84 -11.49 2.05
CA MET A 135 -20.10 -11.80 1.35
C MET A 135 -19.89 -12.78 0.20
N LEU A 136 -18.87 -12.55 -0.64
CA LEU A 136 -18.40 -13.49 -1.66
C LEU A 136 -16.96 -13.08 -2.02
N PHE A 137 -16.05 -14.04 -2.23
CA PHE A 137 -14.64 -13.71 -2.53
C PHE A 137 -14.48 -12.75 -3.73
N LEU A 138 -15.38 -12.85 -4.72
CA LEU A 138 -15.36 -12.07 -5.95
C LEU A 138 -15.63 -10.55 -5.76
N PRO A 139 -16.70 -10.09 -5.06
CA PRO A 139 -16.88 -8.67 -4.76
C PRO A 139 -15.75 -8.06 -3.95
N GLY A 140 -15.12 -8.83 -3.05
CA GLY A 140 -13.91 -8.37 -2.33
C GLY A 140 -12.77 -8.03 -3.27
N ILE A 141 -12.42 -8.95 -4.18
CA ILE A 141 -11.38 -8.72 -5.20
C ILE A 141 -11.74 -7.53 -6.11
N PHE A 142 -13.01 -7.43 -6.51
CA PHE A 142 -13.48 -6.34 -7.36
C PHE A 142 -13.31 -4.98 -6.68
N LEU A 143 -13.72 -4.84 -5.42
CA LEU A 143 -13.55 -3.62 -4.62
C LEU A 143 -12.08 -3.30 -4.38
N ALA A 144 -11.27 -4.30 -4.05
CA ALA A 144 -9.81 -4.13 -3.89
C ALA A 144 -9.16 -3.62 -5.18
N THR A 145 -9.59 -4.13 -6.34
CA THR A 145 -9.11 -3.68 -7.65
C THR A 145 -9.50 -2.22 -7.90
N CYS A 146 -10.73 -1.83 -7.54
CA CYS A 146 -11.21 -0.47 -7.75
C CYS A 146 -10.53 0.57 -6.84
N PHE A 147 -10.13 0.15 -5.64
CA PHE A 147 -9.48 1.02 -4.65
C PHE A 147 -7.96 0.82 -4.55
N LEU A 148 -7.36 0.02 -5.44
CA LEU A 148 -5.91 -0.23 -5.44
C LEU A 148 -5.09 1.06 -5.51
N PHE A 149 -5.58 2.06 -6.24
CA PHE A 149 -4.89 3.34 -6.43
C PHE A 149 -5.23 4.41 -5.38
N PHE A 150 -6.19 4.16 -4.49
CA PHE A 150 -6.61 5.11 -3.46
C PHE A 150 -5.44 5.64 -2.63
N ILE A 151 -4.50 4.74 -2.28
CA ILE A 151 -3.34 5.08 -1.45
C ILE A 151 -2.40 6.10 -2.14
N PHE A 152 -2.28 6.02 -3.46
CA PHE A 152 -1.46 6.93 -4.27
C PHE A 152 -2.19 8.25 -4.51
N GLU A 153 -3.51 8.23 -4.71
CA GLU A 153 -4.33 9.44 -4.86
C GLU A 153 -4.32 10.32 -3.60
N VAL A 154 -4.41 9.71 -2.42
CA VAL A 154 -4.33 10.45 -1.15
C VAL A 154 -2.91 10.91 -0.87
N GLY A 155 -1.93 10.02 -1.04
CA GLY A 155 -0.56 10.29 -0.64
C GLY A 155 0.21 11.19 -1.60
N VAL A 156 0.00 11.05 -2.91
CA VAL A 156 0.74 11.78 -3.95
C VAL A 156 -0.01 13.03 -4.39
N GLU A 157 -1.32 12.93 -4.62
CA GLU A 157 -2.12 14.04 -5.16
C GLU A 157 -2.78 14.91 -4.07
N ASP A 158 -2.51 14.62 -2.78
CA ASP A 158 -3.07 15.30 -1.61
C ASP A 158 -4.62 15.39 -1.66
N ARG A 159 -5.28 14.44 -2.33
CA ARG A 159 -6.73 14.43 -2.47
C ARG A 159 -7.40 14.01 -1.16
N GLY A 160 -8.52 14.65 -0.85
CA GLY A 160 -9.39 14.21 0.25
C GLY A 160 -10.03 12.85 -0.05
N VAL A 161 -10.50 12.17 1.00
CA VAL A 161 -11.04 10.79 0.96
C VAL A 161 -11.99 10.54 -0.22
N VAL A 162 -13.03 11.37 -0.36
CA VAL A 162 -14.06 11.20 -1.40
C VAL A 162 -13.50 11.40 -2.81
N GLY A 163 -12.60 12.39 -2.97
CA GLY A 163 -11.96 12.68 -4.25
C GLY A 163 -11.05 11.54 -4.70
N ALA A 164 -10.23 11.02 -3.78
CA ALA A 164 -9.34 9.89 -4.03
C ALA A 164 -10.10 8.61 -4.37
N LEU A 165 -11.22 8.32 -3.68
CA LEU A 165 -12.04 7.15 -3.98
C LEU A 165 -12.67 7.22 -5.37
N LYS A 166 -13.25 8.38 -5.74
CA LYS A 166 -13.84 8.57 -7.07
C LYS A 166 -12.79 8.48 -8.19
N HIS A 167 -11.62 9.08 -7.98
CA HIS A 167 -10.57 9.06 -8.98
C HIS A 167 -9.98 7.66 -9.16
N SER A 168 -9.65 6.95 -8.06
CA SER A 168 -9.20 5.56 -8.10
C SER A 168 -10.21 4.64 -8.82
N TRP A 169 -11.50 4.83 -8.57
CA TRP A 169 -12.55 4.07 -9.26
C TRP A 169 -12.55 4.30 -10.77
N ASN A 170 -12.41 5.55 -11.22
CA ASN A 170 -12.35 5.88 -12.64
C ASN A 170 -11.07 5.36 -13.29
N LEU A 171 -9.92 5.52 -12.62
CA LEU A 171 -8.61 5.08 -13.11
C LEU A 171 -8.54 3.55 -13.27
N SER A 172 -9.16 2.81 -12.37
CA SER A 172 -9.23 1.34 -12.46
C SER A 172 -10.11 0.83 -13.60
N ARG A 173 -11.10 1.62 -14.07
CA ARG A 173 -12.18 1.19 -14.97
C ARG A 173 -11.69 0.71 -16.34
N GLY A 174 -10.61 1.26 -16.86
CA GLY A 174 -10.03 0.87 -18.15
C GLY A 174 -9.19 -0.42 -18.11
N ASN A 175 -8.74 -0.85 -16.93
CA ASN A 175 -7.69 -1.88 -16.82
C ASN A 175 -7.94 -2.94 -15.73
N ARG A 176 -9.21 -3.08 -15.29
CA ARG A 176 -9.64 -3.92 -14.16
C ARG A 176 -9.11 -5.36 -14.20
N LEU A 177 -9.16 -6.01 -15.35
CA LEU A 177 -8.70 -7.40 -15.51
C LEU A 177 -7.21 -7.56 -15.20
N LYS A 178 -6.38 -6.59 -15.58
CA LYS A 178 -4.94 -6.63 -15.32
C LYS A 178 -4.61 -6.18 -13.90
N LEU A 179 -5.37 -5.24 -13.35
CA LEU A 179 -5.24 -4.84 -11.95
C LEU A 179 -5.70 -5.95 -10.99
N ALA A 180 -6.68 -6.76 -11.39
CA ALA A 180 -7.10 -7.94 -10.65
C ALA A 180 -5.95 -8.95 -10.49
N VAL A 181 -5.02 -9.05 -11.46
CA VAL A 181 -3.82 -9.88 -11.31
C VAL A 181 -2.95 -9.40 -10.14
N VAL A 182 -2.80 -8.08 -9.95
CA VAL A 182 -2.04 -7.51 -8.84
C VAL A 182 -2.74 -7.79 -7.49
N VAL A 183 -4.08 -7.71 -7.46
CA VAL A 183 -4.87 -8.06 -6.27
C VAL A 183 -4.79 -9.56 -5.96
N ILE A 184 -4.86 -10.42 -6.97
CA ILE A 184 -4.71 -11.87 -6.80
C ILE A 184 -3.32 -12.18 -6.28
N LEU A 185 -2.27 -11.55 -6.84
CA LEU A 185 -0.90 -11.68 -6.33
C LEU A 185 -0.81 -11.27 -4.86
N ALA A 186 -1.45 -10.16 -4.46
CA ALA A 186 -1.53 -9.75 -3.06
C ALA A 186 -2.19 -10.82 -2.17
N GLY A 187 -3.29 -11.42 -2.66
CA GLY A 187 -3.96 -12.53 -1.99
C GLY A 187 -3.08 -13.77 -1.85
N VAL A 188 -2.32 -14.13 -2.89
CA VAL A 188 -1.36 -15.25 -2.87
C VAL A 188 -0.24 -14.97 -1.87
N ILE A 189 0.33 -13.76 -1.87
CA ILE A 189 1.33 -13.33 -0.89
C ILE A 189 0.79 -13.49 0.53
N GLY A 190 -0.43 -12.99 0.80
CA GLY A 190 -1.09 -13.13 2.09
C GLY A 190 -1.29 -14.59 2.49
N GLY A 191 -1.71 -15.44 1.55
CA GLY A 191 -1.86 -16.88 1.76
C GLY A 191 -0.54 -17.58 2.09
N VAL A 192 0.55 -17.26 1.37
CA VAL A 192 1.89 -17.80 1.63
C VAL A 192 2.40 -17.38 3.01
N VAL A 193 2.29 -16.10 3.36
CA VAL A 193 2.69 -15.59 4.67
C VAL A 193 1.89 -16.28 5.79
N GLY A 194 0.58 -16.42 5.61
CA GLY A 194 -0.29 -17.11 6.56
C GLY A 194 0.07 -18.60 6.72
N ALA A 195 0.36 -19.29 5.62
CA ALA A 195 0.78 -20.69 5.65
C ALA A 195 2.13 -20.87 6.37
N VAL A 196 3.09 -19.97 6.10
CA VAL A 196 4.38 -19.96 6.82
C VAL A 196 4.15 -19.75 8.31
N GLY A 197 3.30 -18.81 8.71
CA GLY A 197 2.96 -18.61 10.13
C GLY A 197 2.40 -19.86 10.79
N ALA A 198 1.39 -20.48 10.17
CA ALA A 198 0.79 -21.71 10.70
C ALA A 198 1.80 -22.87 10.85
N LEU A 199 2.77 -22.99 9.93
CA LEU A 199 3.81 -24.02 10.00
C LEU A 199 4.79 -23.78 11.15
N PHE A 200 5.18 -22.53 11.40
CA PHE A 200 6.11 -22.19 12.47
C PHE A 200 5.45 -22.23 13.86
N ASP A 201 4.15 -21.92 13.95
CA ASP A 201 3.38 -22.11 15.19
C ASP A 201 3.37 -23.58 15.62
N LEU A 202 3.31 -24.51 14.66
CA LEU A 202 3.38 -25.96 14.92
C LEU A 202 4.78 -26.41 15.40
N ALA A 203 5.84 -25.65 15.08
CA ALA A 203 7.23 -25.94 15.42
C ALA A 203 7.67 -25.37 16.79
N SER A 204 6.72 -24.89 17.61
CA SER A 204 6.87 -24.50 19.03
C SER A 204 7.89 -23.41 19.38
N SER A 205 8.20 -22.50 18.44
CA SER A 205 8.93 -21.25 18.75
C SER A 205 8.18 -20.00 18.26
N PRO A 206 7.31 -19.41 19.11
CA PRO A 206 6.49 -18.25 18.75
C PRO A 206 7.31 -17.03 18.30
N VAL A 207 8.46 -16.81 18.96
CA VAL A 207 9.35 -15.68 18.66
C VAL A 207 9.98 -15.84 17.28
N VAL A 208 10.49 -17.03 16.95
CA VAL A 208 11.08 -17.29 15.62
C VAL A 208 10.01 -17.22 14.53
N ALA A 209 8.83 -17.79 14.79
CA ALA A 209 7.67 -17.71 13.90
C ALA A 209 7.35 -16.25 13.56
N GLU A 210 7.23 -15.40 14.58
CA GLU A 210 6.94 -13.97 14.42
C GLU A 210 8.04 -13.25 13.64
N LEU A 211 9.32 -13.46 13.98
CA LEU A 211 10.45 -12.83 13.29
C LEU A 211 10.49 -13.20 11.80
N VAL A 212 10.35 -14.48 11.49
CA VAL A 212 10.39 -14.98 10.10
C VAL A 212 9.18 -14.47 9.32
N THR A 213 7.98 -14.60 9.88
CA THR A 213 6.74 -14.18 9.21
C THR A 213 6.67 -12.68 8.99
N ASN A 214 7.02 -11.85 9.99
CA ASN A 214 7.05 -10.39 9.83
C ASN A 214 8.10 -9.95 8.81
N THR A 215 9.28 -10.58 8.82
CA THR A 215 10.34 -10.25 7.87
C THR A 215 9.92 -10.61 6.45
N LEU A 216 9.37 -11.82 6.25
CA LEU A 216 8.86 -12.27 4.96
C LEU A 216 7.69 -11.40 4.48
N SER A 217 6.74 -11.10 5.37
CA SER A 217 5.60 -10.24 5.09
C SER A 217 6.06 -8.85 4.67
N SER A 218 6.98 -8.24 5.42
CA SER A 218 7.55 -6.92 5.09
C SER A 218 8.23 -6.93 3.72
N LEU A 219 9.01 -7.96 3.41
CA LEU A 219 9.73 -8.06 2.15
C LEU A 219 8.76 -8.15 0.96
N LEU A 220 7.80 -9.08 1.05
CA LEU A 220 6.79 -9.27 0.01
C LEU A 220 5.89 -8.06 -0.12
N PHE A 221 5.55 -7.40 0.98
CA PHE A 221 4.73 -6.19 0.99
C PHE A 221 5.41 -5.05 0.24
N VAL A 222 6.69 -4.77 0.54
CA VAL A 222 7.41 -3.68 -0.15
C VAL A 222 7.54 -3.97 -1.64
N VAL A 223 7.83 -5.22 -2.02
CA VAL A 223 7.85 -5.66 -3.43
C VAL A 223 6.50 -5.43 -4.11
N LEU A 224 5.41 -5.92 -3.51
CA LEU A 224 4.06 -5.73 -4.00
C LEU A 224 3.72 -4.24 -4.17
N TYR A 225 4.11 -3.42 -3.19
CA TYR A 225 3.88 -1.98 -3.24
C TYR A 225 4.67 -1.30 -4.37
N GLY A 226 5.91 -1.72 -4.62
CA GLY A 226 6.68 -1.27 -5.79
C GLY A 226 5.97 -1.58 -7.11
N ILE A 227 5.41 -2.77 -7.24
CA ILE A 227 4.63 -3.19 -8.42
C ILE A 227 3.37 -2.33 -8.54
N MET A 228 2.65 -2.08 -7.44
CA MET A 228 1.48 -1.20 -7.43
C MET A 228 1.84 0.23 -7.85
N ALA A 229 2.98 0.76 -7.37
CA ALA A 229 3.45 2.09 -7.73
C ALA A 229 3.81 2.20 -9.23
N ALA A 230 4.49 1.18 -9.77
CA ALA A 230 4.77 1.11 -11.20
C ALA A 230 3.48 1.00 -12.03
N ALA A 231 2.49 0.23 -11.56
CA ALA A 231 1.20 0.09 -12.22
C ALA A 231 0.44 1.42 -12.24
N TYR A 232 0.45 2.14 -11.10
CA TYR A 232 -0.17 3.45 -10.97
C TYR A 232 0.43 4.47 -11.94
N LEU A 233 1.77 4.56 -12.01
CA LEU A 233 2.45 5.46 -12.93
C LEU A 233 2.15 5.15 -14.40
N GLN A 234 2.10 3.87 -14.78
CA GLN A 234 1.77 3.47 -16.14
C GLN A 234 0.33 3.88 -16.50
N VAL A 235 -0.65 3.58 -15.64
CA VAL A 235 -2.05 3.91 -15.91
C VAL A 235 -2.30 5.42 -15.91
N ARG A 236 -1.59 6.18 -15.06
CA ARG A 236 -1.71 7.64 -15.01
C ARG A 236 -1.15 8.29 -16.28
N ASN A 237 0.07 7.93 -16.69
CA ASN A 237 0.67 8.48 -17.91
C ASN A 237 -0.18 8.17 -19.15
N ASP A 238 -0.74 6.95 -19.23
CA ASP A 238 -1.66 6.57 -20.31
C ASP A 238 -2.95 7.43 -20.35
N ALA A 239 -3.41 7.93 -19.20
CA ALA A 239 -4.60 8.78 -19.11
C ALA A 239 -4.31 10.23 -19.55
N ASP A 240 -3.11 10.75 -19.22
CA ASP A 240 -2.67 12.09 -19.62
C ASP A 240 -2.37 12.17 -21.13
N ASP A 241 -1.75 11.13 -21.70
CA ASP A 241 -1.48 11.03 -23.15
C ASP A 241 -2.76 10.89 -23.98
N GLY A 242 -3.81 10.29 -23.42
CA GLY A 242 -5.12 10.19 -24.06
C GLY A 242 -5.88 11.52 -24.17
N PHE A 243 -5.56 12.50 -23.32
CA PHE A 243 -6.23 13.81 -23.31
C PHE A 243 -5.56 14.81 -24.26
N SER A 244 -4.23 14.72 -24.44
CA SER A 244 -3.45 15.62 -25.32
C SER A 244 -3.57 15.29 -26.82
N GLY A 245 -4.05 14.09 -27.17
CA GLY A 245 -4.19 13.64 -28.56
C GLY A 245 -5.40 14.20 -29.34
N SER A 246 -6.19 15.11 -28.75
CA SER A 246 -7.42 15.63 -29.38
C SER A 246 -7.34 17.07 -29.90
N GLU A 247 -6.24 17.80 -29.69
CA GLU A 247 -6.14 19.24 -30.05
C GLU A 247 -5.35 19.56 -31.34
N THR A 248 -4.87 18.58 -32.12
CA THR A 248 -4.08 18.87 -33.34
C THR A 248 -4.66 18.33 -34.65
N ALA A 249 -5.85 17.74 -34.66
CA ALA A 249 -6.56 17.37 -35.90
C ALA A 249 -7.54 18.47 -36.33
N GLY A 250 -7.04 19.67 -36.62
CA GLY A 250 -7.91 20.82 -36.86
C GLY A 250 -7.38 21.96 -37.71
N THR A 251 -6.22 21.86 -38.38
CA THR A 251 -5.83 22.84 -39.41
C THR A 251 -4.88 22.21 -40.42
N ALA A 252 -5.42 21.47 -41.39
CA ALA A 252 -4.72 21.18 -42.63
C ALA A 252 -5.69 21.30 -43.81
N GLY A 253 -5.54 22.39 -44.56
CA GLY A 253 -5.70 22.41 -46.01
C GLY A 253 -7.12 22.41 -46.59
N SER A 254 -7.63 23.61 -46.91
CA SER A 254 -8.33 23.81 -48.19
C SER A 254 -7.41 24.60 -49.10
N GLY A 255 -6.84 23.93 -50.10
CA GLY A 255 -5.97 24.55 -51.10
C GLY A 255 -6.71 25.09 -52.33
N VAL A 256 -5.90 25.68 -53.22
CA VAL A 256 -6.12 25.91 -54.67
C VAL A 256 -7.07 27.08 -54.98
N GLY A 257 -6.76 28.12 -55.76
CA GLY A 257 -5.79 28.34 -56.84
C GLY A 257 -6.55 28.70 -58.13
N THR A 258 -6.47 29.96 -58.60
CA THR A 258 -6.80 30.43 -59.98
C THR A 258 -6.09 31.79 -60.15
N GLU A 259 -5.01 31.89 -60.92
CA GLU A 259 -4.92 32.18 -62.37
C GLU A 259 -5.62 33.48 -62.81
N GLY A 260 -4.80 34.44 -63.29
CA GLY A 260 -5.14 35.30 -64.44
C GLY A 260 -5.53 36.76 -64.20
N LEU A 261 -4.68 37.65 -64.75
CA LEU A 261 -4.83 39.08 -65.08
C LEU A 261 -4.36 40.12 -64.07
#